data_AF-A0A432YL29-F1
#
_entry.id   AF-A0A432YL29-F1
#
_cell.length_a   1.000
_cell.length_b   1.000
_cell.length_c   1.000
_cell.angle_alpha   90.00
_cell.angle_beta   90.00
_cell.angle_gamma   90.00
#
_symmetry.space_group_name_H-M   'P 1'
#
loop_
_entity.id
_entity.type
_entity.pdbx_description
1 polymer ?
#
loop_
_entity_poly.entity_id
_entity_poly.type
_entity_poly.pdbx_seq_one_letter_code
_entity_poly.pdbx_strand_id
1 'polypeptide(L)'
;MISNFASSAQKRGFTFVEVLVALVIIAIGVTGLVSLQRTFMQSSVRAAEHAAALKIAQQRLEELRFEIYADIDSGTDSVVLDDKTYAVSWTVAPQYFNGLWRTTGDPDLPNPLPPTPDAKSVNIEVAWQMRGGEDQLLTLEGWVGRIAMRDGGLAVTAPPPRNEPSVTYNPGAAPEVIAVKLTEDETATQYQVKETTRPTPTVMQRGDKLTVRFDTVTYDEATQTQRVEDFITINCSCMFTGFEDNANTPHRLMLKDGRLVLDPNGGQKTKKMTGVVNPAVSNQPELCTQCCRDHHDNSTMVAEQVVFKHDTNRKTNGNHRHFSRDASGNLVEANQGSNNVYEESCRMRRIDGWYAMYPDWQFHAVTATSASFLINETGAQTYTQYVRDVVKALVMGNDLPASPSGRDISVTPGSYQLIGRGIYLDDMTDAHLQEVRQSILNNEPDWIAKVPFYEVNLTLLGGWDTTNTAVADVTNEPIQTIVDPEQNYYGTYSRGRISALDGGVATVTMNAALGNASVLGSKPIHPLEDGELNSSVNVTVTASDGTTPLYSVTGEIYCLQYNGDACKNTHYRDVSVSGVDVTCTFSKQGNADTGAYACNGIPAGTSTVINFSKSGFTFTPSTVAIINLSSNEVHNVRMDEN
;
A
#
# COMPACT_ATOMS: atom_id res chain seq x y z
N MET A 1 110.43 -44.63 -6.56
CA MET A 1 110.27 -46.10 -6.43
C MET A 1 108.86 -46.34 -5.89
N ILE A 2 107.97 -47.20 -6.40
CA ILE A 2 107.92 -48.24 -7.47
C ILE A 2 106.40 -48.45 -7.76
N SER A 3 105.86 -48.73 -8.96
CA SER A 3 106.30 -48.65 -10.37
C SER A 3 105.07 -48.79 -11.30
N ASN A 4 105.04 -48.16 -12.49
CA ASN A 4 103.95 -48.35 -13.46
C ASN A 4 103.96 -49.76 -14.10
N PHE A 5 102.80 -50.42 -14.16
CA PHE A 5 102.57 -51.57 -15.04
C PHE A 5 101.39 -51.27 -15.97
N ALA A 6 101.66 -51.23 -17.28
CA ALA A 6 100.63 -51.10 -18.31
C ALA A 6 100.07 -52.49 -18.68
N SER A 7 98.75 -52.65 -18.62
CA SER A 7 98.05 -53.84 -19.11
C SER A 7 97.69 -53.65 -20.59
N SER A 8 98.17 -54.53 -21.47
CA SER A 8 97.80 -54.50 -22.89
C SER A 8 96.49 -55.24 -23.13
N ALA A 9 95.43 -54.50 -23.45
CA ALA A 9 94.14 -55.09 -23.82
C ALA A 9 94.26 -55.81 -25.18
N GLN A 10 94.24 -57.15 -25.15
CA GLN A 10 94.15 -57.97 -26.37
C GLN A 10 92.79 -57.74 -27.05
N LYS A 11 92.79 -57.12 -28.24
CA LYS A 11 91.61 -57.08 -29.11
C LYS A 11 91.36 -58.46 -29.70
N ARG A 12 90.52 -59.26 -29.05
CA ARG A 12 89.95 -60.49 -29.65
C ARG A 12 88.94 -60.06 -30.72
N GLY A 13 89.14 -60.51 -31.96
CA GLY A 13 88.18 -60.33 -33.04
C GLY A 13 86.97 -61.25 -32.84
N PHE A 14 85.79 -60.79 -33.25
CA PHE A 14 84.55 -61.57 -33.16
C PHE A 14 84.60 -62.82 -34.05
N THR A 15 84.02 -63.92 -33.56
CA THR A 15 83.87 -65.12 -34.39
C THR A 15 82.65 -64.98 -35.32
N PHE A 16 82.68 -65.61 -36.50
CA PHE A 16 81.58 -65.49 -37.47
C PHE A 16 80.23 -65.97 -36.90
N VAL A 17 80.25 -67.03 -36.08
CA VAL A 17 79.07 -67.57 -35.39
C VAL A 17 78.48 -66.56 -34.41
N GLU A 18 79.32 -65.83 -33.68
CA GLU A 18 78.93 -64.85 -32.68
C GLU A 18 78.27 -63.60 -33.31
N VAL A 19 78.78 -63.16 -34.47
CA VAL A 19 78.12 -62.12 -35.29
C VAL A 19 76.76 -62.61 -35.82
N LEU A 20 76.67 -63.88 -36.26
CA LEU A 20 75.44 -64.47 -36.78
C LEU A 20 74.37 -64.61 -35.68
N VAL A 21 74.75 -65.07 -34.47
CA VAL A 21 73.86 -65.12 -33.29
C VAL A 21 73.42 -63.72 -32.87
N ALA A 22 74.33 -62.73 -32.84
CA ALA A 22 73.98 -61.35 -32.53
C ALA A 22 72.96 -60.77 -33.53
N LEU A 23 73.13 -61.03 -34.83
CA LEU A 23 72.18 -60.63 -35.87
C LEU A 23 70.80 -61.27 -35.68
N VAL A 24 70.73 -62.55 -35.30
CA VAL A 24 69.45 -63.24 -35.02
C VAL A 24 68.75 -62.64 -33.79
N ILE A 25 69.49 -62.37 -32.70
CA ILE A 25 68.93 -61.76 -31.49
C ILE A 25 68.41 -60.35 -31.79
N ILE A 26 69.16 -59.54 -32.55
CA ILE A 26 68.73 -58.20 -32.98
C ILE A 26 67.50 -58.29 -33.88
N ALA A 27 67.45 -59.23 -34.83
CA ALA A 27 66.29 -59.40 -35.71
C ALA A 27 65.01 -59.76 -34.93
N ILE A 28 65.11 -60.66 -33.94
CA ILE A 28 63.98 -61.03 -33.06
C ILE A 28 63.56 -59.83 -32.19
N GLY A 29 64.53 -59.12 -31.59
CA GLY A 29 64.27 -57.95 -30.74
C GLY A 29 63.59 -56.80 -31.49
N VAL A 30 64.06 -56.48 -32.69
CA VAL A 30 63.46 -55.47 -33.57
C VAL A 30 62.06 -55.90 -34.01
N THR A 31 61.86 -57.18 -34.35
CA THR A 31 60.53 -57.71 -34.73
C THR A 31 59.53 -57.59 -33.56
N GLY A 32 59.96 -57.92 -32.34
CA GLY A 32 59.14 -57.76 -31.13
C GLY A 32 58.77 -56.31 -30.86
N LEU A 33 59.73 -55.38 -30.98
CA LEU A 33 59.49 -53.94 -30.78
C LEU A 33 58.52 -53.37 -31.82
N VAL A 34 58.68 -53.70 -33.11
CA VAL A 34 57.79 -53.23 -34.19
C VAL A 34 56.37 -53.77 -34.00
N SER A 35 56.22 -55.03 -33.58
CA SER A 35 54.91 -55.62 -33.26
C SER A 35 54.22 -54.90 -32.09
N LEU A 36 54.96 -54.60 -31.02
CA LEU A 36 54.43 -53.88 -29.87
C LEU A 36 54.09 -52.42 -30.21
N GLN A 37 54.94 -51.73 -30.97
CA GLN A 37 54.68 -50.36 -31.43
C GLN A 37 53.44 -50.28 -32.33
N ARG A 38 53.28 -51.23 -33.26
CA ARG A 38 52.07 -51.36 -34.09
C ARG A 38 50.82 -51.57 -33.22
N THR A 39 50.89 -52.47 -32.25
CA THR A 39 49.77 -52.78 -31.34
C THR A 39 49.38 -51.57 -30.49
N PHE A 40 50.38 -50.84 -29.97
CA PHE A 40 50.17 -49.60 -29.22
C PHE A 40 49.51 -48.51 -30.08
N MET A 41 49.97 -48.31 -31.31
CA MET A 41 49.35 -47.35 -32.24
C MET A 41 47.91 -47.73 -32.58
N GLN A 42 47.63 -49.01 -32.86
CA GLN A 42 46.26 -49.49 -33.13
C GLN A 42 45.35 -49.29 -31.92
N SER A 43 45.83 -49.58 -30.70
CA SER A 43 45.10 -49.34 -29.46
C SER A 43 44.81 -47.85 -29.23
N SER A 44 45.80 -46.98 -29.44
CA SER A 44 45.63 -45.52 -29.28
C SER A 44 44.67 -44.92 -30.30
N VAL A 45 44.69 -45.38 -31.56
CA VAL A 45 43.73 -44.96 -32.59
C VAL A 45 42.33 -45.42 -32.21
N ARG A 46 42.15 -46.68 -31.79
CA ARG A 46 40.84 -47.19 -31.34
C ARG A 46 40.29 -46.38 -30.16
N ALA A 47 41.12 -46.07 -29.16
CA ALA A 47 40.72 -45.26 -28.02
C ALA A 47 40.25 -43.85 -28.43
N ALA A 48 40.95 -43.21 -29.38
CA ALA A 48 40.57 -41.91 -29.92
C ALA A 48 39.24 -41.97 -30.69
N GLU A 49 39.03 -42.99 -31.52
CA GLU A 49 37.78 -43.19 -32.28
C GLU A 49 36.57 -43.45 -31.36
N HIS A 50 36.73 -44.25 -30.29
CA HIS A 50 35.68 -44.43 -29.28
C HIS A 50 35.37 -43.14 -28.51
N ALA A 51 36.38 -42.33 -28.19
CA ALA A 51 36.18 -41.03 -27.53
C ALA A 51 35.44 -40.03 -28.44
N ALA A 52 35.74 -40.04 -29.74
CA ALA A 52 35.00 -39.27 -30.74
C ALA A 52 33.53 -39.73 -30.84
N ALA A 53 33.28 -41.04 -30.94
CA ALA A 53 31.92 -41.59 -30.99
C ALA A 53 31.11 -41.25 -29.73
N LEU A 54 31.72 -41.33 -28.54
CA LEU A 54 31.08 -40.93 -27.28
C LEU A 54 30.74 -39.44 -27.26
N LYS A 55 31.65 -38.58 -27.72
CA LYS A 55 31.40 -37.12 -27.82
C LYS A 55 30.22 -36.83 -28.76
N ILE A 56 30.14 -37.53 -29.90
CA ILE A 56 29.03 -37.39 -30.86
C ILE A 56 27.70 -37.82 -30.23
N ALA A 57 27.68 -38.96 -29.53
CA ALA A 57 26.49 -39.45 -28.81
C ALA A 57 26.03 -38.47 -27.71
N GLN A 58 26.98 -37.96 -26.91
CA GLN A 58 26.70 -36.95 -25.88
C GLN A 58 26.16 -35.65 -26.47
N GLN A 59 26.77 -35.14 -27.55
CA GLN A 59 26.30 -33.93 -28.22
C GLN A 59 24.86 -34.10 -28.72
N ARG A 60 24.54 -35.25 -29.34
CA ARG A 60 23.17 -35.56 -29.78
C ARG A 60 22.17 -35.61 -28.62
N LEU A 61 22.58 -36.16 -27.46
CA LEU A 61 21.73 -36.19 -26.27
C LEU A 61 21.46 -34.78 -25.72
N GLU A 62 22.44 -33.88 -25.76
CA GLU A 62 22.22 -32.48 -25.36
C GLU A 62 21.35 -31.74 -26.38
N GLU A 63 21.55 -31.93 -27.69
CA GLU A 63 20.69 -31.35 -28.74
C GLU A 63 19.20 -31.70 -28.51
N LEU A 64 18.90 -32.98 -28.28
CA LEU A 64 17.55 -33.47 -27.97
C LEU A 64 16.98 -32.95 -26.63
N ARG A 65 17.81 -32.45 -25.72
CA ARG A 65 17.35 -31.79 -24.47
C ARG A 65 16.95 -30.32 -24.67
N PHE A 66 17.40 -29.69 -25.75
CA PHE A 66 17.03 -28.31 -26.11
C PHE A 66 15.85 -28.24 -27.10
N GLU A 67 15.45 -29.36 -27.69
CA GLU A 67 14.22 -29.45 -28.47
C GLU A 67 12.95 -29.31 -27.60
N ILE A 68 11.86 -28.86 -28.22
CA ILE A 68 10.55 -28.82 -27.57
C ILE A 68 10.15 -30.26 -27.22
N TYR A 69 9.84 -30.53 -25.94
CA TYR A 69 9.62 -31.89 -25.45
C TYR A 69 8.58 -32.71 -26.23
N ALA A 70 7.56 -32.06 -26.81
CA ALA A 70 6.59 -32.71 -27.68
C ALA A 70 7.24 -33.27 -28.96
N ASP A 71 8.14 -32.50 -29.56
CA ASP A 71 8.68 -32.68 -30.91
C ASP A 71 9.89 -33.64 -30.95
N ILE A 72 10.51 -33.95 -29.80
CA ILE A 72 11.60 -34.95 -29.68
C ILE A 72 11.13 -36.30 -30.25
N ASP A 73 11.69 -36.72 -31.39
CA ASP A 73 11.35 -37.98 -32.05
C ASP A 73 12.62 -38.75 -32.48
N SER A 74 12.43 -40.00 -32.89
CA SER A 74 13.49 -40.88 -33.39
C SER A 74 14.04 -40.37 -34.72
N GLY A 75 15.34 -40.52 -34.94
CA GLY A 75 15.99 -39.97 -36.13
C GLY A 75 17.34 -40.58 -36.45
N THR A 76 17.93 -40.12 -37.55
CA THR A 76 19.26 -40.48 -38.01
C THR A 76 20.00 -39.26 -38.54
N ASP A 77 21.33 -39.29 -38.44
CA ASP A 77 22.23 -38.26 -38.97
C ASP A 77 23.61 -38.89 -39.30
N SER A 78 24.51 -38.12 -39.91
CA SER A 78 25.89 -38.52 -40.14
C SER A 78 26.86 -37.39 -39.81
N VAL A 79 27.83 -37.67 -38.93
CA VAL A 79 28.86 -36.70 -38.53
C VAL A 79 30.19 -37.08 -39.15
N VAL A 80 30.84 -36.15 -39.84
CA VAL A 80 32.20 -36.34 -40.38
C VAL A 80 33.21 -35.67 -39.45
N LEU A 81 34.18 -36.45 -38.96
CA LEU A 81 35.27 -35.98 -38.11
C LEU A 81 36.57 -36.70 -38.51
N ASP A 82 37.67 -35.95 -38.68
CA ASP A 82 38.99 -36.46 -39.06
C ASP A 82 38.97 -37.41 -40.28
N ASP A 83 38.29 -36.98 -41.35
CA ASP A 83 38.05 -37.74 -42.59
C ASP A 83 37.32 -39.09 -42.41
N LYS A 84 36.64 -39.29 -41.27
CA LYS A 84 35.79 -40.45 -41.00
C LYS A 84 34.33 -40.05 -40.82
N THR A 85 33.43 -40.81 -41.44
CA THR A 85 31.98 -40.70 -41.23
C THR A 85 31.54 -41.61 -40.08
N TYR A 86 30.82 -41.03 -39.13
CA TYR A 86 30.09 -41.70 -38.06
C TYR A 86 28.60 -41.62 -38.39
N ALA A 87 27.95 -42.76 -38.58
CA ALA A 87 26.49 -42.82 -38.71
C ALA A 87 25.87 -42.76 -37.31
N VAL A 88 24.92 -41.86 -37.10
CA VAL A 88 24.23 -41.66 -35.83
C VAL A 88 22.76 -42.02 -36.02
N SER A 89 22.21 -42.79 -35.11
CA SER A 89 20.77 -43.09 -35.06
C SER A 89 20.29 -43.04 -33.62
N TRP A 90 19.10 -42.50 -33.37
CA TRP A 90 18.51 -42.48 -32.04
C TRP A 90 17.06 -42.93 -32.08
N THR A 91 16.67 -43.75 -31.11
CA THR A 91 15.30 -44.20 -30.92
C THR A 91 14.72 -43.59 -29.65
N VAL A 92 13.50 -43.08 -29.75
CA VAL A 92 12.79 -42.38 -28.68
C VAL A 92 11.58 -43.21 -28.28
N ALA A 93 11.49 -43.60 -27.02
CA ALA A 93 10.35 -44.34 -26.47
C ALA A 93 9.68 -43.57 -25.33
N PRO A 94 8.34 -43.50 -25.29
CA PRO A 94 7.59 -42.86 -24.20
C PRO A 94 7.71 -43.67 -22.91
N GLN A 95 7.85 -42.96 -21.79
CA GLN A 95 7.95 -43.53 -20.44
C GLN A 95 6.97 -42.81 -19.51
N TYR A 96 6.15 -43.60 -18.81
CA TYR A 96 5.13 -43.16 -17.88
C TYR A 96 5.49 -43.58 -16.47
N PHE A 97 5.21 -42.75 -15.48
CA PHE A 97 5.51 -43.06 -14.08
C PHE A 97 4.24 -43.50 -13.32
N ASN A 98 4.14 -44.80 -13.01
CA ASN A 98 3.09 -45.35 -12.15
C ASN A 98 3.72 -46.15 -10.99
N GLY A 99 4.43 -45.44 -10.10
CA GLY A 99 5.25 -46.01 -9.01
C GLY A 99 6.57 -46.64 -9.49
N LEU A 100 6.60 -47.13 -10.72
CA LEU A 100 7.77 -47.52 -11.49
C LEU A 100 7.68 -46.89 -12.89
N TRP A 101 8.83 -46.74 -13.56
CA TRP A 101 8.88 -46.33 -14.97
C TRP A 101 8.46 -47.48 -15.89
N ARG A 102 7.52 -47.20 -16.80
CA ARG A 102 6.91 -48.18 -17.72
C ARG A 102 6.72 -47.56 -19.10
N THR A 103 6.86 -48.37 -20.15
CA THR A 103 6.65 -47.94 -21.54
C THR A 103 5.28 -48.37 -22.08
N THR A 104 4.90 -47.87 -23.26
CA THR A 104 3.61 -48.15 -23.90
C THR A 104 3.35 -49.66 -24.05
N GLY A 105 2.16 -50.11 -23.62
CA GLY A 105 1.74 -51.51 -23.70
C GLY A 105 1.87 -52.31 -22.40
N ASP A 106 2.44 -51.71 -21.35
CA ASP A 106 2.45 -52.30 -20.00
C ASP A 106 1.01 -52.37 -19.41
N PRO A 107 0.57 -53.53 -18.86
CA PRO A 107 -0.79 -53.74 -18.37
C PRO A 107 -1.16 -52.92 -17.12
N ASP A 108 -0.19 -52.40 -16.38
CA ASP A 108 -0.41 -51.58 -15.18
C ASP A 108 -0.49 -50.07 -15.49
N LEU A 109 -0.53 -49.69 -16.78
CA LEU A 109 -0.76 -48.31 -17.20
C LEU A 109 -2.26 -48.01 -17.44
N PRO A 110 -2.73 -46.77 -17.18
CA PRO A 110 -4.11 -46.38 -17.42
C PRO A 110 -4.45 -46.42 -18.92
N ASN A 111 -5.71 -46.76 -19.23
CA ASN A 111 -6.25 -46.78 -20.59
C ASN A 111 -7.48 -45.84 -20.67
N PRO A 112 -7.45 -44.77 -21.48
CA PRO A 112 -6.36 -44.37 -22.38
C PRO A 112 -5.12 -43.87 -21.63
N LEU A 113 -3.95 -43.99 -22.27
CA LEU A 113 -2.70 -43.43 -21.76
C LEU A 113 -2.77 -41.90 -21.70
N PRO A 114 -2.02 -41.25 -20.77
CA PRO A 114 -1.85 -39.81 -20.77
C PRO A 114 -1.33 -39.33 -22.14
N PRO A 115 -1.88 -38.24 -22.72
CA PRO A 115 -1.51 -37.80 -24.08
C PRO A 115 -0.07 -37.29 -24.20
N THR A 116 0.63 -37.09 -23.09
CA THR A 116 2.08 -36.85 -23.07
C THR A 116 2.74 -37.75 -22.01
N PRO A 117 3.85 -38.42 -22.33
CA PRO A 117 4.59 -39.22 -21.36
C PRO A 117 5.36 -38.33 -20.38
N ASP A 118 5.64 -38.86 -19.19
CA ASP A 118 6.34 -38.15 -18.12
C ASP A 118 7.85 -38.04 -18.40
N ALA A 119 8.41 -39.00 -19.13
CA ALA A 119 9.74 -38.92 -19.73
C ALA A 119 9.75 -39.58 -21.13
N LYS A 120 10.80 -39.27 -21.90
CA LYS A 120 11.18 -39.97 -23.14
C LYS A 120 12.56 -40.60 -22.90
N SER A 121 12.67 -41.92 -23.04
CA SER A 121 13.97 -42.60 -23.07
C SER A 121 14.53 -42.55 -24.49
N VAL A 122 15.79 -42.13 -24.62
CA VAL A 122 16.50 -41.97 -25.89
C VAL A 122 17.69 -42.93 -25.91
N ASN A 123 17.71 -43.86 -26.86
CA ASN A 123 18.86 -44.73 -27.09
C ASN A 123 19.60 -44.27 -28.35
N ILE A 124 20.83 -43.77 -28.17
CA ILE A 124 21.66 -43.19 -29.24
C ILE A 124 22.75 -44.18 -29.63
N GLU A 125 22.81 -44.51 -30.91
CA GLU A 125 23.76 -45.42 -31.52
C GLU A 125 24.65 -44.66 -32.49
N VAL A 126 25.97 -44.82 -32.33
CA VAL A 126 26.99 -44.22 -33.19
C VAL A 126 27.83 -45.34 -33.79
N ALA A 127 27.65 -45.58 -35.09
CA ALA A 127 28.33 -46.62 -35.85
C ALA A 127 29.44 -46.02 -36.75
N TRP A 128 30.58 -46.69 -36.84
CA TRP A 128 31.68 -46.28 -37.73
C TRP A 128 32.55 -47.47 -38.12
N GLN A 129 33.27 -47.35 -39.23
CA GLN A 129 34.22 -48.38 -39.66
C GLN A 129 35.65 -48.02 -39.22
N MET A 130 36.38 -48.96 -38.60
CA MET A 130 37.81 -48.82 -38.33
C MET A 130 38.61 -48.89 -39.64
N ARG A 131 39.83 -48.32 -39.67
CA ARG A 131 40.70 -48.33 -40.87
C ARG A 131 41.03 -49.74 -41.40
N GLY A 132 40.79 -50.80 -40.62
CA GLY A 132 40.93 -52.20 -41.03
C GLY A 132 39.68 -52.82 -41.70
N GLY A 133 38.58 -52.09 -41.84
CA GLY A 133 37.31 -52.60 -42.39
C GLY A 133 36.37 -53.24 -41.38
N GLU A 134 36.72 -53.26 -40.09
CA GLU A 134 35.84 -53.73 -39.01
C GLU A 134 34.85 -52.62 -38.61
N ASP A 135 33.56 -52.92 -38.65
CA ASP A 135 32.51 -52.01 -38.16
C ASP A 135 32.47 -52.00 -36.63
N GLN A 136 32.22 -50.84 -36.04
CA GLN A 136 32.09 -50.60 -34.61
C GLN A 136 30.79 -49.85 -34.32
N LEU A 137 30.28 -50.05 -33.11
CA LEU A 137 29.06 -49.43 -32.60
C LEU A 137 29.31 -48.99 -31.15
N LEU A 138 28.89 -47.77 -30.82
CA LEU A 138 28.78 -47.26 -29.46
C LEU A 138 27.32 -46.91 -29.19
N THR A 139 26.81 -47.35 -28.04
CA THR A 139 25.43 -47.08 -27.60
C THR A 139 25.45 -46.23 -26.33
N LEU A 140 24.62 -45.18 -26.29
CA LEU A 140 24.43 -44.30 -25.15
C LEU A 140 22.92 -44.16 -24.88
N GLU A 141 22.47 -44.63 -23.73
CA GLU A 141 21.11 -44.38 -23.25
C GLU A 141 21.05 -43.08 -22.44
N GLY A 142 20.01 -42.28 -22.69
CA GLY A 142 19.70 -41.08 -21.92
C GLY A 142 18.19 -40.94 -21.71
N TRP A 143 17.79 -40.19 -20.69
CA TRP A 143 16.38 -39.92 -20.39
C TRP A 143 16.14 -38.41 -20.41
N VAL A 144 15.06 -37.98 -21.06
CA VAL A 144 14.60 -36.59 -21.11
C VAL A 144 13.26 -36.53 -20.40
N GLY A 145 13.17 -35.78 -19.29
CA GLY A 145 11.93 -35.63 -18.52
C GLY A 145 11.05 -34.50 -19.04
N ARG A 146 9.72 -34.59 -18.84
CA ARG A 146 8.78 -33.51 -19.10
C ARG A 146 8.90 -32.39 -18.07
N ILE A 147 9.95 -31.57 -18.16
CA ILE A 147 10.05 -30.33 -17.40
C ILE A 147 8.98 -29.38 -17.92
N ALA A 148 7.98 -29.06 -17.08
CA ALA A 148 6.97 -28.07 -17.43
C ALA A 148 7.63 -26.69 -17.58
N MET A 149 7.16 -25.87 -18.53
CA MET A 149 7.73 -24.53 -18.83
C MET A 149 7.85 -23.62 -17.59
N ARG A 150 7.10 -23.89 -16.52
CA ARG A 150 7.19 -23.20 -15.22
C ARG A 150 8.60 -23.24 -14.63
N ASP A 151 9.34 -24.33 -14.82
CA ASP A 151 10.58 -24.61 -14.08
C ASP A 151 11.85 -24.37 -14.94
N GLY A 152 11.71 -24.18 -16.26
CA GLY A 152 12.81 -23.82 -17.18
C GLY A 152 12.84 -22.34 -17.64
N GLY A 153 11.70 -21.64 -17.55
CA GLY A 153 11.52 -20.28 -18.11
C GLY A 153 12.29 -19.15 -17.41
N LEU A 154 13.03 -19.42 -16.34
CA LEU A 154 13.83 -18.41 -15.62
C LEU A 154 15.30 -18.32 -16.07
N ALA A 155 15.74 -19.20 -16.97
CA ALA A 155 17.17 -19.34 -17.29
C ALA A 155 17.63 -18.71 -18.62
N VAL A 156 16.75 -18.53 -19.62
CA VAL A 156 17.19 -18.24 -21.02
C VAL A 156 16.43 -17.10 -21.72
N THR A 157 15.23 -16.73 -21.26
CA THR A 157 14.49 -15.59 -21.81
C THR A 157 13.97 -14.71 -20.68
N ALA A 158 14.41 -13.45 -20.65
CA ALA A 158 13.64 -12.44 -19.92
C ALA A 158 12.24 -12.40 -20.56
N PRO A 159 11.16 -12.64 -19.80
CA PRO A 159 9.83 -12.50 -20.36
C PRO A 159 9.66 -11.05 -20.85
N PRO A 160 8.85 -10.79 -21.90
CA PRO A 160 8.38 -9.43 -22.15
C PRO A 160 7.79 -8.90 -20.84
N PRO A 161 8.01 -7.62 -20.49
CA PRO A 161 7.56 -7.08 -19.23
C PRO A 161 6.09 -7.43 -19.07
N ARG A 162 5.78 -8.25 -18.06
CA ARG A 162 4.39 -8.45 -17.69
C ARG A 162 3.87 -7.06 -17.36
N ASN A 163 2.67 -6.73 -17.84
CA ASN A 163 1.93 -5.64 -17.22
C ASN A 163 1.99 -5.89 -15.71
N GLU A 164 2.56 -4.92 -14.99
CA GLU A 164 2.72 -5.05 -13.54
C GLU A 164 1.33 -5.33 -12.93
N PRO A 165 1.25 -6.05 -11.80
CA PRO A 165 -0.03 -6.28 -11.14
C PRO A 165 -0.65 -4.95 -10.69
N SER A 166 -1.37 -4.33 -11.61
CA SER A 166 -2.16 -3.12 -11.41
C SER A 166 -3.36 -3.48 -10.54
N VAL A 167 -3.42 -2.86 -9.36
CA VAL A 167 -4.64 -2.85 -8.56
C VAL A 167 -5.42 -1.63 -8.99
N THR A 168 -6.45 -1.81 -9.81
CA THR A 168 -7.33 -0.72 -10.23
C THR A 168 -7.95 -0.07 -9.00
N TYR A 169 -7.58 1.19 -8.76
CA TYR A 169 -8.17 1.99 -7.70
C TYR A 169 -9.45 2.63 -8.22
N ASN A 170 -10.52 2.58 -7.43
CA ASN A 170 -11.75 3.31 -7.73
C ASN A 170 -11.78 4.55 -6.82
N PRO A 171 -11.60 5.76 -7.36
CA PRO A 171 -11.52 6.98 -6.55
C PRO A 171 -12.75 7.19 -5.67
N GLY A 172 -12.51 7.79 -4.50
CA GLY A 172 -13.58 8.22 -3.61
C GLY A 172 -14.38 9.37 -4.21
N ALA A 173 -15.66 9.46 -3.84
CA ALA A 173 -16.53 10.53 -4.29
C ALA A 173 -16.43 11.77 -3.40
N ALA A 174 -16.52 12.94 -4.03
CA ALA A 174 -16.86 14.18 -3.35
C ALA A 174 -18.27 14.06 -2.74
N PRO A 175 -18.54 14.68 -1.57
CA PRO A 175 -17.71 15.68 -0.90
C PRO A 175 -16.78 15.10 0.18
N GLU A 176 -16.83 13.79 0.49
CA GLU A 176 -16.02 13.25 1.58
C GLU A 176 -14.58 12.92 1.16
N VAL A 177 -14.32 12.59 -0.10
CA VAL A 177 -12.99 12.37 -0.67
C VAL A 177 -12.77 13.36 -1.82
N ILE A 178 -11.67 14.10 -1.79
CA ILE A 178 -11.29 15.08 -2.83
C ILE A 178 -9.98 14.59 -3.44
N ALA A 179 -9.98 14.46 -4.77
CA ALA A 179 -8.80 14.16 -5.58
C ALA A 179 -7.95 15.42 -5.79
N VAL A 180 -6.76 15.48 -5.18
CA VAL A 180 -5.77 16.54 -5.44
C VAL A 180 -4.83 16.08 -6.54
N LYS A 181 -4.93 16.68 -7.73
CA LYS A 181 -3.96 16.45 -8.81
C LYS A 181 -2.56 16.86 -8.35
N LEU A 182 -1.57 16.01 -8.63
CA LEU A 182 -0.16 16.23 -8.31
C LEU A 182 0.63 16.85 -9.48
N THR A 183 0.14 16.75 -10.72
CA THR A 183 0.80 17.33 -11.91
C THR A 183 0.03 18.53 -12.46
N GLU A 184 0.71 19.65 -12.68
CA GLU A 184 0.22 20.81 -13.44
C GLU A 184 0.46 20.60 -14.96
N ASP A 185 -0.45 19.90 -15.63
CA ASP A 185 -0.48 19.80 -17.10
C ASP A 185 -1.93 19.92 -17.59
N GLU A 186 -2.29 21.07 -18.15
CA GLU A 186 -3.62 21.34 -18.72
C GLU A 186 -3.93 20.49 -19.97
N THR A 187 -2.91 19.87 -20.58
CA THR A 187 -3.05 18.98 -21.74
C THR A 187 -3.09 17.50 -21.37
N ALA A 188 -2.77 17.15 -20.13
CA ALA A 188 -2.82 15.78 -19.65
C ALA A 188 -4.28 15.28 -19.51
N THR A 189 -4.53 14.08 -20.02
CA THR A 189 -5.79 13.36 -19.85
C THR A 189 -5.76 12.34 -18.70
N GLN A 190 -4.60 12.16 -18.08
CA GLN A 190 -4.34 11.26 -16.96
C GLN A 190 -3.32 11.92 -16.03
N TYR A 191 -3.57 11.88 -14.72
CA TYR A 191 -2.78 12.59 -13.71
C TYR A 191 -2.23 11.63 -12.66
N GLN A 192 -1.16 12.04 -11.98
CA GLN A 192 -0.92 11.57 -10.62
C GLN A 192 -1.86 12.32 -9.68
N VAL A 193 -2.50 11.59 -8.78
CA VAL A 193 -3.54 12.09 -7.88
C VAL A 193 -3.24 11.62 -6.47
N LYS A 194 -3.49 12.48 -5.48
CA LYS A 194 -3.47 12.12 -4.05
C LYS A 194 -4.83 12.47 -3.43
N GLU A 195 -5.41 11.51 -2.74
CA GLU A 195 -6.65 11.69 -2.00
C GLU A 195 -6.58 10.96 -0.65
N THR A 196 -7.32 11.45 0.33
CA THR A 196 -7.43 10.83 1.66
C THR A 196 -8.80 10.25 1.82
N THR A 197 -8.87 8.99 2.27
CA THR A 197 -10.12 8.31 2.56
C THR A 197 -10.80 8.93 3.78
N ARG A 198 -12.08 8.60 3.99
CA ARG A 198 -12.90 9.20 5.04
C ARG A 198 -12.33 8.90 6.43
N PRO A 199 -11.98 9.90 7.26
CA PRO A 199 -11.39 9.62 8.58
C PRO A 199 -12.35 8.94 9.55
N THR A 200 -11.98 7.75 9.98
CA THR A 200 -12.80 6.88 10.82
C THR A 200 -12.36 7.00 12.29
N PRO A 201 -12.98 7.87 13.11
CA PRO A 201 -12.88 7.77 14.55
C PRO A 201 -13.48 6.42 14.98
N THR A 202 -12.57 5.53 15.39
CA THR A 202 -12.92 4.37 16.19
C THR A 202 -12.76 4.80 17.64
N VAL A 203 -13.84 5.27 18.24
CA VAL A 203 -13.91 5.47 19.69
C VAL A 203 -13.93 4.09 20.34
N MET A 204 -12.74 3.50 20.49
CA MET A 204 -12.51 2.42 21.45
C MET A 204 -12.69 3.02 22.85
N GLN A 205 -13.95 3.24 23.23
CA GLN A 205 -14.34 3.95 24.45
C GLN A 205 -13.96 3.08 25.64
N ARG A 206 -12.74 3.33 26.09
CA ARG A 206 -12.03 2.66 27.16
C ARG A 206 -11.62 3.79 28.10
N GLY A 207 -12.64 4.44 28.68
CA GLY A 207 -12.51 5.80 29.21
C GLY A 207 -12.39 6.83 28.08
N ASP A 208 -11.68 7.93 28.35
CA ASP A 208 -11.56 9.11 27.48
C ASP A 208 -10.51 8.97 26.34
N LYS A 209 -10.13 7.74 25.99
CA LYS A 209 -9.11 7.47 24.96
C LYS A 209 -9.74 7.23 23.59
N LEU A 210 -9.16 7.87 22.58
CA LEU A 210 -9.64 7.96 21.20
C LEU A 210 -8.64 7.32 20.24
N THR A 211 -9.15 6.83 19.13
CA THR A 211 -8.35 6.26 18.04
C THR A 211 -9.00 6.66 16.72
N VAL A 212 -8.23 7.27 15.82
CA VAL A 212 -8.74 7.74 14.52
C VAL A 212 -7.87 7.14 13.43
N ARG A 213 -8.52 6.53 12.43
CA ARG A 213 -7.85 5.85 11.31
C ARG A 213 -8.27 6.40 9.97
N PHE A 214 -7.32 6.61 9.08
CA PHE A 214 -7.60 6.93 7.68
C PHE A 214 -6.45 6.50 6.79
N ASP A 215 -6.76 6.25 5.53
CA ASP A 215 -5.76 5.95 4.52
C ASP A 215 -5.56 7.17 3.64
N THR A 216 -4.33 7.41 3.21
CA THR A 216 -4.07 8.31 2.08
C THR A 216 -3.64 7.48 0.89
N VAL A 217 -4.28 7.67 -0.26
CA VAL A 217 -3.98 6.96 -1.50
C VAL A 217 -3.35 7.95 -2.48
N THR A 218 -2.15 7.64 -2.94
CA THR A 218 -1.56 8.29 -4.12
C THR A 218 -1.63 7.30 -5.27
N TYR A 219 -2.22 7.68 -6.41
CA TYR A 219 -2.30 6.82 -7.59
C TYR A 219 -1.96 7.59 -8.87
N ASP A 220 -1.56 6.85 -9.89
CA ASP A 220 -1.31 7.35 -11.23
C ASP A 220 -2.41 6.82 -12.16
N GLU A 221 -3.19 7.71 -12.77
CA GLU A 221 -4.33 7.32 -13.62
C GLU A 221 -3.91 6.58 -14.88
N ALA A 222 -2.68 6.79 -15.37
CA ALA A 222 -2.15 6.18 -16.58
C ALA A 222 -1.64 4.76 -16.34
N THR A 223 -0.84 4.57 -15.28
CA THR A 223 -0.22 3.27 -14.96
C THR A 223 -1.05 2.44 -13.99
N GLN A 224 -2.02 3.05 -13.30
CA GLN A 224 -2.80 2.45 -12.21
C GLN A 224 -1.91 1.93 -11.06
N THR A 225 -0.70 2.46 -10.91
CA THR A 225 0.15 2.21 -9.74
C THR A 225 -0.35 3.01 -8.55
N GLN A 226 -0.48 2.38 -7.39
CA GLN A 226 -0.95 3.01 -6.14
C GLN A 226 0.07 2.90 -5.00
N ARG A 227 0.08 3.91 -4.13
CA ARG A 227 0.73 3.90 -2.81
C ARG A 227 -0.31 4.26 -1.76
N VAL A 228 -0.57 3.33 -0.86
CA VAL A 228 -1.49 3.51 0.29
C VAL A 228 -0.69 3.82 1.55
N GLU A 229 -1.20 4.76 2.35
CA GLU A 229 -0.62 5.23 3.61
C GLU A 229 -1.69 5.09 4.71
N ASP A 230 -1.86 3.90 5.31
CA ASP A 230 -2.78 3.63 6.44
C ASP A 230 -2.22 4.28 7.71
N PHE A 231 -2.86 5.36 8.16
CA PHE A 231 -2.52 6.09 9.36
C PHE A 231 -3.49 5.78 10.50
N ILE A 232 -2.93 5.71 11.70
CA ILE A 232 -3.67 5.67 12.96
C ILE A 232 -3.13 6.76 13.88
N THR A 233 -4.02 7.51 14.52
CA THR A 233 -3.67 8.51 15.54
C THR A 233 -4.38 8.13 16.84
N ILE A 234 -3.65 8.11 17.95
CA ILE A 234 -4.16 7.72 19.28
C ILE A 234 -3.77 8.76 20.33
N ASN A 235 -4.53 8.82 21.44
CA ASN A 235 -4.06 9.46 22.68
C ASN A 235 -3.87 8.43 23.80
N CYS A 236 -2.93 8.72 24.69
CA CYS A 236 -2.43 7.82 25.72
C CYS A 236 -2.12 8.61 27.00
N SER A 237 -2.27 7.98 28.15
CA SER A 237 -1.67 8.44 29.40
C SER A 237 -0.45 7.56 29.65
N CYS A 238 0.71 8.20 29.72
CA CYS A 238 2.03 7.58 29.78
C CYS A 238 2.75 7.94 31.09
N MET A 239 3.81 7.20 31.40
CA MET A 239 4.60 7.37 32.61
C MET A 239 6.08 7.15 32.30
N PHE A 240 6.95 8.10 32.64
CA PHE A 240 8.38 8.01 32.31
C PHE A 240 9.05 6.84 33.02
N THR A 241 9.94 6.12 32.31
CA THR A 241 10.82 5.09 32.90
C THR A 241 12.24 5.63 33.06
N GLY A 242 12.81 6.24 32.01
CA GLY A 242 14.16 6.80 31.98
C GLY A 242 14.79 6.71 30.59
N PHE A 243 16.13 6.71 30.54
CA PHE A 243 16.88 6.58 29.28
C PHE A 243 17.19 5.12 28.95
N GLU A 244 16.66 4.62 27.84
CA GLU A 244 16.86 3.25 27.36
C GLU A 244 17.46 3.25 25.93
N ASP A 245 18.16 2.16 25.57
CA ASP A 245 18.89 1.99 24.30
C ASP A 245 18.08 1.19 23.24
N ASN A 246 16.77 1.02 23.47
CA ASN A 246 15.90 0.07 22.76
C ASN A 246 14.72 0.71 22.00
N ALA A 247 14.51 2.02 22.16
CA ALA A 247 13.39 2.75 21.58
C ALA A 247 13.72 3.29 20.18
N ASN A 248 12.70 3.40 19.33
CA ASN A 248 12.89 3.61 17.89
C ASN A 248 12.81 5.10 17.48
N THR A 249 13.56 5.50 16.46
CA THR A 249 13.35 6.77 15.73
C THR A 249 12.02 6.76 14.95
N PRO A 250 11.47 7.91 14.55
CA PRO A 250 10.31 7.94 13.65
C PRO A 250 10.63 7.24 12.32
N HIS A 251 9.64 6.58 11.75
CA HIS A 251 9.59 6.41 10.30
C HIS A 251 9.08 7.71 9.67
N ARG A 252 9.52 8.01 8.45
CA ARG A 252 9.06 9.16 7.67
C ARG A 252 9.18 8.87 6.17
N LEU A 253 8.60 9.74 5.36
CA LEU A 253 8.99 9.85 3.96
C LEU A 253 10.25 10.72 3.85
N MET A 254 11.13 10.40 2.90
CA MET A 254 12.22 11.23 2.44
C MET A 254 12.18 11.34 0.91
N LEU A 255 12.77 12.39 0.35
CA LEU A 255 12.97 12.50 -1.09
C LEU A 255 14.21 11.72 -1.52
N LYS A 256 14.05 10.84 -2.51
CA LYS A 256 15.14 10.10 -3.14
C LYS A 256 14.84 9.94 -4.63
N ASP A 257 15.82 10.25 -5.49
CA ASP A 257 15.72 10.12 -6.95
C ASP A 257 14.45 10.79 -7.51
N GLY A 258 14.13 11.99 -7.00
CA GLY A 258 12.95 12.78 -7.36
C GLY A 258 11.61 12.28 -6.81
N ARG A 259 11.58 11.20 -6.00
CA ARG A 259 10.35 10.58 -5.48
C ARG A 259 10.34 10.45 -3.97
N LEU A 260 9.16 10.57 -3.37
CA LEU A 260 8.97 10.28 -1.94
C LEU A 260 9.03 8.77 -1.69
N VAL A 261 10.01 8.34 -0.90
CA VAL A 261 10.21 6.96 -0.44
C VAL A 261 10.19 6.88 1.07
N LEU A 262 9.91 5.70 1.63
CA LEU A 262 10.09 5.47 3.06
C LEU A 262 11.59 5.60 3.42
N ASP A 263 11.91 6.35 4.47
CA ASP A 263 13.29 6.50 4.95
C ASP A 263 13.83 5.14 5.43
N PRO A 264 14.89 4.58 4.82
CA PRO A 264 15.46 3.29 5.23
C PRO A 264 16.12 3.33 6.61
N ASN A 265 16.39 4.53 7.14
CA ASN A 265 16.88 4.76 8.50
C ASN A 265 15.76 5.15 9.48
N GLY A 266 14.50 5.07 9.06
CA GLY A 266 13.35 5.15 9.97
C GLY A 266 13.26 3.93 10.89
N GLY A 267 12.72 4.11 12.10
CA GLY A 267 12.50 3.01 13.05
C GLY A 267 13.76 2.42 13.68
N GLN A 268 14.90 3.10 13.60
CA GLN A 268 16.18 2.62 14.13
C GLN A 268 16.24 2.78 15.65
N LYS A 269 16.85 1.81 16.33
CA LYS A 269 17.03 1.88 17.79
C LYS A 269 18.03 2.95 18.19
N THR A 270 17.68 3.75 19.19
CA THR A 270 18.52 4.86 19.67
C THR A 270 18.39 5.03 21.19
N LYS A 271 19.40 5.64 21.81
CA LYS A 271 19.38 5.96 23.25
C LYS A 271 18.58 7.23 23.49
N LYS A 272 17.46 7.13 24.19
CA LYS A 272 16.61 8.31 24.50
C LYS A 272 15.72 8.10 25.71
N MET A 273 15.02 9.16 26.12
CA MET A 273 13.94 9.06 27.10
C MET A 273 12.87 8.07 26.60
N THR A 274 12.26 7.35 27.53
CA THR A 274 11.20 6.38 27.27
C THR A 274 10.18 6.41 28.39
N GLY A 275 8.99 5.88 28.11
CA GLY A 275 7.95 5.64 29.08
C GLY A 275 7.19 4.33 28.84
N VAL A 276 6.26 4.08 29.75
CA VAL A 276 5.30 2.97 29.68
C VAL A 276 3.88 3.51 29.78
N VAL A 277 2.91 2.69 29.41
CA VAL A 277 1.49 2.98 29.64
C VAL A 277 1.26 3.24 31.14
N ASN A 278 0.62 4.36 31.48
CA ASN A 278 0.32 4.72 32.86
C ASN A 278 -0.55 3.63 33.52
N PRO A 279 -0.06 2.90 34.54
CA PRO A 279 -0.78 1.77 35.13
C PRO A 279 -2.00 2.19 35.95
N ALA A 280 -2.12 3.46 36.31
CA ALA A 280 -3.31 4.00 36.98
C ALA A 280 -4.51 4.16 36.02
N VAL A 281 -4.26 4.23 34.71
CA VAL A 281 -5.30 4.33 33.68
C VAL A 281 -5.50 2.94 33.06
N SER A 282 -6.46 2.21 33.61
CA SER A 282 -6.96 0.97 32.98
C SER A 282 -7.50 1.27 31.57
N ASN A 283 -7.53 0.26 30.71
CA ASN A 283 -8.19 0.35 29.41
C ASN A 283 -7.58 1.47 28.53
N GLN A 284 -6.41 1.22 27.94
CA GLN A 284 -5.86 2.09 26.89
C GLN A 284 -5.70 1.31 25.58
N PRO A 285 -5.65 1.96 24.40
CA PRO A 285 -5.30 1.30 23.14
C PRO A 285 -3.99 0.51 23.26
N GLU A 286 -3.90 -0.68 22.67
CA GLU A 286 -2.71 -1.54 22.74
C GLU A 286 -1.45 -0.83 22.24
N LEU A 287 -1.61 -0.03 21.18
CA LEU A 287 -0.60 0.82 20.57
C LEU A 287 -0.04 1.88 21.52
N CYS A 288 -0.70 2.20 22.64
CA CYS A 288 -0.12 3.08 23.67
C CYS A 288 1.20 2.53 24.24
N THR A 289 1.39 1.20 24.21
CA THR A 289 2.67 0.56 24.60
C THR A 289 3.83 1.05 23.72
N GLN A 290 3.60 1.20 22.41
CA GLN A 290 4.59 1.71 21.48
C GLN A 290 4.69 3.23 21.56
N CYS A 291 3.56 3.94 21.64
CA CYS A 291 3.51 5.40 21.79
C CYS A 291 4.33 5.88 23.01
N CYS A 292 4.04 5.37 24.21
CA CYS A 292 4.77 5.77 25.42
C CYS A 292 6.25 5.37 25.40
N ARG A 293 6.63 4.27 24.73
CA ARG A 293 8.03 3.84 24.62
C ARG A 293 8.82 4.73 23.66
N ASP A 294 8.27 4.97 22.48
CA ASP A 294 9.02 5.48 21.34
C ASP A 294 8.79 6.98 21.07
N HIS A 295 7.70 7.61 21.54
CA HIS A 295 7.42 9.02 21.24
C HIS A 295 8.23 9.98 22.13
N HIS A 296 9.54 10.00 21.89
CA HIS A 296 10.52 10.84 22.56
C HIS A 296 11.64 11.17 21.56
N ASP A 297 12.29 12.32 21.75
CA ASP A 297 13.44 12.76 20.97
C ASP A 297 14.76 12.67 21.77
N ASN A 298 15.88 12.85 21.07
CA ASN A 298 17.19 13.09 21.68
C ASN A 298 18.01 14.10 20.84
N SER A 299 19.15 14.55 21.35
CA SER A 299 19.98 15.56 20.67
C SER A 299 20.48 15.12 19.28
N THR A 300 20.69 13.82 19.06
CA THR A 300 21.07 13.28 17.74
C THR A 300 19.93 13.44 16.75
N MET A 301 18.71 13.02 17.15
CA MET A 301 17.51 13.14 16.32
C MET A 301 17.18 14.60 15.96
N VAL A 302 17.44 15.52 16.89
CA VAL A 302 17.30 16.97 16.63
C VAL A 302 18.32 17.46 15.60
N ALA A 303 19.59 17.05 15.72
CA ALA A 303 20.65 17.44 14.78
C ALA A 303 20.46 16.83 13.37
N GLU A 304 19.88 15.63 13.29
CA GLU A 304 19.56 14.91 12.05
C GLU A 304 18.18 15.26 11.47
N GLN A 305 17.42 16.16 12.13
CA GLN A 305 16.06 16.55 11.74
C GLN A 305 15.09 15.35 11.60
N VAL A 306 15.17 14.38 12.52
CA VAL A 306 14.35 13.14 12.60
C VAL A 306 13.57 13.07 13.90
N VAL A 307 12.85 14.13 14.23
CA VAL A 307 12.08 14.26 15.49
C VAL A 307 10.64 13.79 15.35
N PHE A 308 10.04 13.37 16.46
CA PHE A 308 8.60 13.10 16.54
C PHE A 308 7.76 14.37 16.57
N LYS A 309 8.19 15.35 17.36
CA LYS A 309 7.44 16.57 17.62
C LYS A 309 8.29 17.78 17.32
N HIS A 310 7.70 18.81 16.70
CA HIS A 310 8.32 20.12 16.59
C HIS A 310 8.20 20.89 17.92
N ASP A 311 9.21 20.78 18.80
CA ASP A 311 9.35 21.64 19.98
C ASP A 311 10.56 22.57 19.84
N THR A 312 10.31 23.88 19.99
CA THR A 312 11.31 24.95 19.92
C THR A 312 12.02 25.20 21.26
N ASN A 313 11.51 24.64 22.37
CA ASN A 313 12.08 24.80 23.72
C ASN A 313 12.34 23.43 24.36
N ARG A 314 13.22 22.64 23.75
CA ARG A 314 13.55 21.27 24.17
C ARG A 314 14.32 21.22 25.49
N LYS A 315 14.36 20.03 26.09
CA LYS A 315 15.31 19.72 27.16
C LYS A 315 16.74 19.67 26.61
N THR A 316 17.72 19.81 27.51
CA THR A 316 19.17 19.74 27.18
C THR A 316 19.63 18.40 26.62
N ASN A 317 18.85 17.34 26.82
CA ASN A 317 19.03 16.01 26.26
C ASN A 317 18.41 15.83 24.86
N GLY A 318 17.81 16.91 24.31
CA GLY A 318 17.14 16.97 23.01
C GLY A 318 15.70 16.43 23.00
N ASN A 319 15.24 15.80 24.07
CA ASN A 319 13.84 15.38 24.17
C ASN A 319 12.91 16.60 24.16
N HIS A 320 11.78 16.49 23.46
CA HIS A 320 10.72 17.48 23.56
C HIS A 320 10.10 17.48 24.97
N ARG A 321 9.35 18.52 25.29
CA ARG A 321 8.63 18.62 26.56
C ARG A 321 7.32 17.84 26.47
N HIS A 322 7.01 17.11 27.54
CA HIS A 322 5.72 16.43 27.70
C HIS A 322 4.97 17.10 28.84
N PHE A 323 3.64 17.03 28.81
CA PHE A 323 2.78 17.72 29.76
C PHE A 323 1.75 16.75 30.32
N SER A 324 1.32 16.98 31.56
CA SER A 324 0.09 16.42 32.11
C SER A 324 -0.94 17.55 32.28
N ARG A 325 -2.16 17.19 32.69
CA ARG A 325 -3.17 18.18 33.07
C ARG A 325 -3.32 18.22 34.60
N ASP A 326 -3.35 19.43 35.15
CA ASP A 326 -3.67 19.65 36.56
C ASP A 326 -5.15 19.39 36.87
N ALA A 327 -5.55 19.48 38.13
CA ALA A 327 -6.94 19.29 38.56
C ALA A 327 -7.93 20.35 38.01
N SER A 328 -7.44 21.46 37.47
CA SER A 328 -8.23 22.48 36.77
C SER A 328 -8.27 22.23 35.25
N GLY A 329 -7.52 21.24 34.76
CA GLY A 329 -7.39 20.90 33.36
C GLY A 329 -6.30 21.67 32.61
N ASN A 330 -5.46 22.48 33.25
CA ASN A 330 -4.38 23.23 32.57
C ASN A 330 -3.19 22.33 32.22
N LEU A 331 -2.48 22.62 31.12
CA LEU A 331 -1.23 21.93 30.80
C LEU A 331 -0.12 22.33 31.79
N VAL A 332 0.50 21.34 32.43
CA VAL A 332 1.66 21.50 33.32
C VAL A 332 2.78 20.59 32.84
N GLU A 333 3.99 21.14 32.72
CA GLU A 333 5.12 20.41 32.17
C GLU A 333 5.53 19.26 33.11
N ALA A 334 5.54 18.04 32.56
CA ALA A 334 5.85 16.84 33.32
C ALA A 334 7.35 16.74 33.57
N ASN A 335 7.73 16.44 34.81
CA ASN A 335 9.11 16.17 35.16
C ASN A 335 9.55 14.83 34.54
N GLN A 336 10.66 14.81 33.79
CA GLN A 336 11.20 13.60 33.13
C GLN A 336 11.84 12.58 34.11
N GLY A 337 11.60 12.71 35.41
CA GLY A 337 11.95 11.69 36.39
C GLY A 337 11.04 10.45 36.26
N SER A 338 11.59 9.28 36.59
CA SER A 338 10.85 8.00 36.55
C SER A 338 9.57 8.05 37.40
N ASN A 339 8.51 7.40 36.93
CA ASN A 339 7.15 7.35 37.51
C ASN A 339 6.32 8.66 37.44
N ASN A 340 6.79 9.73 36.79
CA ASN A 340 5.95 10.90 36.52
C ASN A 340 5.05 10.66 35.29
N VAL A 341 3.80 11.10 35.38
CA VAL A 341 2.77 10.94 34.35
C VAL A 341 2.77 12.12 33.37
N TYR A 342 2.53 11.81 32.09
CA TYR A 342 2.29 12.76 31.01
C TYR A 342 1.20 12.21 30.08
N GLU A 343 0.50 13.10 29.38
CA GLU A 343 -0.40 12.72 28.30
C GLU A 343 0.37 12.78 26.98
N GLU A 344 0.14 11.80 26.13
CA GLU A 344 0.80 11.66 24.83
C GLU A 344 -0.22 11.43 23.73
N SER A 345 0.11 11.86 22.51
CA SER A 345 -0.71 11.62 21.33
C SER A 345 0.19 11.27 20.18
N CYS A 346 0.01 10.09 19.59
CA CYS A 346 0.94 9.54 18.62
C CYS A 346 0.24 9.26 17.30
N ARG A 347 0.86 9.69 16.21
CA ARG A 347 0.61 9.19 14.86
C ARG A 347 1.47 7.96 14.59
N MET A 348 0.90 6.97 13.92
CA MET A 348 1.60 5.81 13.39
C MET A 348 1.12 5.54 11.97
N ARG A 349 1.96 4.86 11.19
CA ARG A 349 1.67 4.43 9.81
C ARG A 349 1.85 2.92 9.71
N ARG A 350 1.02 2.22 8.92
CA ARG A 350 1.27 0.81 8.61
C ARG A 350 2.47 0.67 7.66
N ILE A 351 3.47 -0.08 8.10
CA ILE A 351 4.71 -0.41 7.38
C ILE A 351 4.96 -1.91 7.61
N ASP A 352 5.21 -2.66 6.54
CA ASP A 352 5.45 -4.12 6.56
C ASP A 352 4.40 -4.93 7.36
N GLY A 353 3.15 -4.46 7.34
CA GLY A 353 2.00 -5.06 8.03
C GLY A 353 1.73 -4.52 9.44
N TRP A 354 2.71 -3.87 10.08
CA TRP A 354 2.66 -3.40 11.47
C TRP A 354 2.49 -1.88 11.54
N TYR A 355 1.90 -1.36 12.62
CA TYR A 355 1.94 0.08 12.86
C TYR A 355 3.28 0.49 13.42
N ALA A 356 3.98 1.37 12.71
CA ALA A 356 5.24 1.94 13.13
C ALA A 356 5.10 3.44 13.41
N MET A 357 5.90 3.94 14.36
CA MET A 357 5.85 5.31 14.84
C MET A 357 6.18 6.35 13.75
N TYR A 358 5.45 7.47 13.75
CA TYR A 358 5.54 8.52 12.73
C TYR A 358 5.48 9.91 13.38
N PRO A 359 6.07 10.97 12.79
CA PRO A 359 6.02 12.33 13.34
C PRO A 359 4.61 12.90 13.44
N ASP A 360 4.41 13.80 14.40
CA ASP A 360 3.16 14.50 14.66
C ASP A 360 2.63 15.24 13.43
N TRP A 361 1.32 15.23 13.26
CA TRP A 361 0.60 16.01 12.26
C TRP A 361 0.88 17.51 12.43
N GLN A 362 1.56 18.14 11.47
CA GLN A 362 1.69 19.60 11.44
C GLN A 362 0.46 20.17 10.70
N PHE A 363 -0.43 20.84 11.43
CA PHE A 363 -1.71 21.34 10.93
C PHE A 363 -1.60 22.84 10.59
N HIS A 364 -1.90 23.21 9.34
CA HIS A 364 -1.58 24.55 8.82
C HIS A 364 -2.77 25.35 8.30
N ALA A 365 -3.82 24.70 7.78
CA ALA A 365 -5.01 25.39 7.30
C ALA A 365 -6.25 24.53 7.47
N VAL A 366 -7.39 25.17 7.72
CA VAL A 366 -8.71 24.53 7.74
C VAL A 366 -9.66 25.29 6.82
N THR A 367 -10.62 24.61 6.21
CA THR A 367 -11.60 25.23 5.31
C THR A 367 -12.96 24.59 5.50
N ALA A 368 -13.95 25.43 5.86
CA ALA A 368 -15.36 25.08 5.87
C ALA A 368 -15.98 25.40 4.50
N THR A 369 -16.81 24.48 4.01
CA THR A 369 -17.54 24.54 2.72
C THR A 369 -18.91 23.91 2.89
N SER A 370 -19.81 24.07 1.92
CA SER A 370 -20.95 23.17 1.78
C SER A 370 -20.56 21.90 1.02
N ALA A 371 -21.30 20.82 1.23
CA ALA A 371 -21.20 19.61 0.41
C ALA A 371 -21.35 19.91 -1.09
N SER A 372 -22.29 20.80 -1.46
CA SER A 372 -22.54 21.17 -2.86
C SER A 372 -21.39 21.93 -3.51
N PHE A 373 -20.61 22.73 -2.75
CA PHE A 373 -19.42 23.40 -3.26
C PHE A 373 -18.34 22.39 -3.70
N LEU A 374 -18.14 21.30 -2.94
CA LEU A 374 -17.17 20.26 -3.27
C LEU A 374 -17.66 19.25 -4.32
N ILE A 375 -18.98 19.08 -4.47
CA ILE A 375 -19.57 18.26 -5.55
C ILE A 375 -19.59 19.04 -6.88
N ASN A 376 -19.72 20.36 -6.84
CA ASN A 376 -19.67 21.19 -8.04
C ASN A 376 -18.25 21.25 -8.62
N GLU A 377 -18.11 21.02 -9.93
CA GLU A 377 -16.81 20.96 -10.61
C GLU A 377 -15.97 22.24 -10.40
N THR A 378 -16.56 23.42 -10.52
CA THR A 378 -15.84 24.70 -10.33
C THR A 378 -15.42 24.90 -8.87
N GLY A 379 -16.27 24.54 -7.90
CA GLY A 379 -15.93 24.61 -6.48
C GLY A 379 -14.84 23.61 -6.08
N ALA A 380 -14.90 22.37 -6.60
CA ALA A 380 -13.88 21.35 -6.43
C ALA A 380 -12.52 21.77 -7.03
N GLN A 381 -12.50 22.34 -8.24
CA GLN A 381 -11.30 22.91 -8.86
C GLN A 381 -10.74 24.07 -8.03
N THR A 382 -11.59 24.97 -7.55
CA THR A 382 -11.20 26.11 -6.70
C THR A 382 -10.59 25.63 -5.38
N TYR A 383 -11.17 24.60 -4.75
CA TYR A 383 -10.66 24.02 -3.52
C TYR A 383 -9.33 23.28 -3.71
N THR A 384 -9.21 22.44 -4.74
CA THR A 384 -7.99 21.69 -5.02
C THR A 384 -6.82 22.60 -5.41
N GLN A 385 -7.07 23.69 -6.14
CA GLN A 385 -6.06 24.72 -6.39
C GLN A 385 -5.62 25.40 -5.08
N TYR A 386 -6.57 25.76 -4.20
CA TYR A 386 -6.24 26.31 -2.89
C TYR A 386 -5.35 25.37 -2.04
N VAL A 387 -5.59 24.05 -2.09
CA VAL A 387 -4.71 23.07 -1.42
C VAL A 387 -3.28 23.15 -1.99
N ARG A 388 -3.12 23.20 -3.33
CA ARG A 388 -1.80 23.37 -3.97
C ARG A 388 -1.13 24.69 -3.55
N ASP A 389 -1.89 25.79 -3.51
CA ASP A 389 -1.38 27.12 -3.15
C ASP A 389 -0.96 27.21 -1.68
N VAL A 390 -1.71 26.59 -0.75
CA VAL A 390 -1.33 26.46 0.67
C VAL A 390 -0.03 25.68 0.81
N VAL A 391 0.08 24.51 0.17
CA VAL A 391 1.30 23.69 0.22
C VAL A 391 2.49 24.45 -0.38
N LYS A 392 2.29 25.17 -1.49
CA LYS A 392 3.32 26.00 -2.12
C LYS A 392 3.77 27.14 -1.21
N ALA A 393 2.84 27.83 -0.55
CA ALA A 393 3.14 28.89 0.40
C ALA A 393 3.98 28.38 1.58
N LEU A 394 3.56 27.26 2.20
CA LEU A 394 4.29 26.62 3.30
C LEU A 394 5.72 26.22 2.91
N VAL A 395 5.88 25.53 1.77
CA VAL A 395 7.21 25.14 1.26
C VAL A 395 8.09 26.37 1.02
N MET A 396 7.55 27.42 0.40
CA MET A 396 8.31 28.63 0.08
C MET A 396 8.56 29.54 1.30
N GLY A 397 7.85 29.33 2.42
CA GLY A 397 7.90 30.21 3.60
C GLY A 397 7.17 31.54 3.40
N ASN A 398 6.13 31.54 2.56
CA ASN A 398 5.28 32.71 2.28
C ASN A 398 4.03 32.71 3.16
N ASP A 399 3.36 33.86 3.23
CA ASP A 399 2.01 33.96 3.81
C ASP A 399 1.04 33.00 3.10
N LEU A 400 0.14 32.39 3.88
CA LEU A 400 -0.88 31.49 3.34
C LEU A 400 -1.88 32.25 2.45
N PRO A 401 -2.37 31.64 1.35
CA PRO A 401 -3.43 32.23 0.54
C PRO A 401 -4.71 32.38 1.37
N ALA A 402 -5.51 33.39 1.05
CA ALA A 402 -6.86 33.53 1.60
C ALA A 402 -7.71 32.31 1.23
N SER A 403 -8.53 31.82 2.17
CA SER A 403 -9.42 30.68 1.95
C SER A 403 -10.36 30.94 0.75
N PRO A 404 -10.66 29.92 -0.08
CA PRO A 404 -11.18 30.12 -1.43
C PRO A 404 -12.55 30.81 -1.45
N SER A 405 -12.83 31.64 -2.45
CA SER A 405 -14.12 32.34 -2.57
C SER A 405 -15.26 31.40 -2.97
N GLY A 406 -16.51 31.83 -2.75
CA GLY A 406 -17.70 31.08 -3.18
C GLY A 406 -18.14 29.92 -2.28
N ARG A 407 -17.56 29.79 -1.07
CA ARG A 407 -17.95 28.77 -0.07
C ARG A 407 -19.23 29.10 0.70
N ASP A 408 -19.56 30.40 0.79
CA ASP A 408 -20.81 30.90 1.38
C ASP A 408 -22.00 30.36 0.59
N ILE A 409 -23.08 30.02 1.29
CA ILE A 409 -24.27 29.40 0.70
C ILE A 409 -25.53 30.25 0.87
N SER A 410 -26.36 30.21 -0.18
CA SER A 410 -27.75 30.67 -0.13
C SER A 410 -28.66 29.45 -0.20
N VAL A 411 -29.52 29.28 0.81
CA VAL A 411 -30.39 28.11 0.98
C VAL A 411 -31.81 28.54 1.35
N THR A 412 -32.79 27.69 1.10
CA THR A 412 -34.15 27.84 1.66
C THR A 412 -34.23 27.12 3.02
N PRO A 413 -35.26 27.38 3.86
CA PRO A 413 -35.46 26.62 5.09
C PRO A 413 -35.44 25.10 4.84
N GLY A 414 -34.82 24.36 5.74
CA GLY A 414 -34.49 22.95 5.54
C GLY A 414 -33.18 22.53 6.19
N SER A 415 -32.57 21.43 5.73
CA SER A 415 -31.28 20.96 6.25
C SER A 415 -30.24 20.65 5.18
N TYR A 416 -28.97 20.91 5.51
CA TYR A 416 -27.82 20.91 4.61
C TYR A 416 -26.54 20.49 5.34
N GLN A 417 -25.64 19.77 4.68
CA GLN A 417 -24.35 19.37 5.27
C GLN A 417 -23.24 20.36 4.88
N LEU A 418 -22.53 20.90 5.89
CA LEU A 418 -21.22 21.52 5.71
C LEU A 418 -20.10 20.49 5.83
N ILE A 419 -18.97 20.79 5.20
CA ILE A 419 -17.80 19.93 5.14
C ILE A 419 -16.60 20.74 5.61
N GLY A 420 -15.89 20.18 6.58
CA GLY A 420 -14.64 20.68 7.13
C GLY A 420 -13.44 19.92 6.58
N ARG A 421 -12.48 20.62 6.00
CA ARG A 421 -11.28 20.04 5.38
C ARG A 421 -10.02 20.66 5.99
N GLY A 422 -9.04 19.84 6.37
CA GLY A 422 -7.79 20.27 7.00
C GLY A 422 -6.56 19.94 6.17
N ILE A 423 -5.57 20.84 6.11
CA ILE A 423 -4.33 20.68 5.33
C ILE A 423 -3.14 20.55 6.28
N TYR A 424 -2.33 19.52 6.02
CA TYR A 424 -1.18 19.10 6.81
C TYR A 424 0.07 18.98 5.93
N LEU A 425 1.25 19.24 6.50
CA LEU A 425 2.53 19.13 5.82
C LEU A 425 3.56 18.52 6.78
N ASP A 426 4.03 17.29 6.52
CA ASP A 426 5.08 16.71 7.38
C ASP A 426 6.38 17.52 7.27
N ASP A 427 7.08 17.66 8.40
CA ASP A 427 8.41 18.29 8.46
C ASP A 427 9.38 17.59 7.49
N MET A 428 10.03 18.38 6.63
CA MET A 428 11.09 17.95 5.73
C MET A 428 12.45 18.36 6.27
N THR A 429 13.50 17.59 5.97
CA THR A 429 14.89 18.04 6.22
C THR A 429 15.22 19.26 5.35
N ASP A 430 16.21 20.06 5.76
CA ASP A 430 16.62 21.25 5.00
C ASP A 430 16.98 20.91 3.55
N ALA A 431 17.63 19.76 3.33
CA ALA A 431 18.01 19.26 2.00
C ALA A 431 16.79 18.87 1.15
N HIS A 432 15.80 18.18 1.73
CA HIS A 432 14.56 17.82 1.04
C HIS A 432 13.75 19.09 0.72
N LEU A 433 13.58 19.99 1.69
CA LEU A 433 12.89 21.26 1.51
C LEU A 433 13.54 22.13 0.42
N GLN A 434 14.87 22.16 0.35
CA GLN A 434 15.60 22.90 -0.69
C GLN A 434 15.35 22.32 -2.10
N GLU A 435 15.32 21.00 -2.26
CA GLU A 435 15.07 20.34 -3.55
C GLU A 435 13.64 20.62 -4.06
N VAL A 436 12.63 20.62 -3.16
CA VAL A 436 11.26 21.00 -3.52
C VAL A 436 11.20 22.49 -3.91
N ARG A 437 11.84 23.38 -3.14
CA ARG A 437 11.93 24.82 -3.49
C ARG A 437 12.55 25.03 -4.87
N GLN A 438 13.62 24.30 -5.20
CA GLN A 438 14.23 24.38 -6.52
C GLN A 438 13.28 23.87 -7.62
N SER A 439 12.55 22.78 -7.36
CA SER A 439 11.53 22.24 -8.27
C SER A 439 10.43 23.28 -8.58
N ILE A 440 9.96 23.99 -7.55
CA ILE A 440 8.98 25.09 -7.69
C ILE A 440 9.57 26.24 -8.52
N LEU A 441 10.80 26.66 -8.23
CA LEU A 441 11.47 27.76 -8.96
C LEU A 441 11.77 27.41 -10.43
N ASN A 442 11.97 26.12 -10.73
CA ASN A 442 12.12 25.60 -12.09
C ASN A 442 10.79 25.51 -12.86
N ASN A 443 9.64 25.71 -12.19
CA ASN A 443 8.29 25.41 -12.70
C ASN A 443 8.11 23.94 -13.11
N GLU A 444 8.68 23.01 -12.34
CA GLU A 444 8.44 21.57 -12.56
C GLU A 444 6.98 21.22 -12.20
N PRO A 445 6.18 20.66 -13.12
CA PRO A 445 4.72 20.55 -12.93
C PRO A 445 4.32 19.57 -11.83
N ASP A 446 5.21 18.63 -11.49
CA ASP A 446 5.05 17.58 -10.47
C ASP A 446 5.70 17.93 -9.12
N TRP A 447 6.14 19.18 -8.91
CA TRP A 447 6.85 19.61 -7.68
C TRP A 447 6.17 19.14 -6.38
N ILE A 448 4.83 19.13 -6.34
CA ILE A 448 4.05 18.77 -5.15
C ILE A 448 4.03 17.25 -4.88
N ALA A 449 4.31 16.40 -5.87
CA ALA A 449 4.50 14.95 -5.68
C ALA A 449 5.74 14.64 -4.82
N LYS A 450 6.67 15.61 -4.72
CA LYS A 450 7.88 15.56 -3.89
C LYS A 450 7.61 16.02 -2.44
N VAL A 451 6.38 16.39 -2.09
CA VAL A 451 6.01 16.99 -0.79
C VAL A 451 5.14 16.05 0.06
N PRO A 452 5.50 15.77 1.32
CA PRO A 452 4.72 14.91 2.20
C PRO A 452 3.55 15.68 2.84
N PHE A 453 2.60 16.12 2.02
CA PHE A 453 1.38 16.81 2.46
C PHE A 453 0.16 15.86 2.50
N TYR A 454 -0.87 16.25 3.25
CA TYR A 454 -2.13 15.51 3.36
C TYR A 454 -3.30 16.49 3.51
N GLU A 455 -4.43 16.16 2.91
CA GLU A 455 -5.69 16.87 3.06
C GLU A 455 -6.69 15.90 3.71
N VAL A 456 -7.35 16.29 4.80
CA VAL A 456 -8.10 15.38 5.67
C VAL A 456 -9.50 15.95 5.94
N ASN A 457 -10.54 15.11 5.77
CA ASN A 457 -11.91 15.49 6.11
C ASN A 457 -12.12 15.50 7.63
N LEU A 458 -12.06 16.70 8.22
CA LEU A 458 -12.21 16.95 9.65
C LEU A 458 -13.67 17.21 10.07
N THR A 459 -14.67 17.08 9.18
CA THR A 459 -16.08 17.46 9.46
C THR A 459 -16.61 16.89 10.77
N LEU A 460 -16.32 15.61 11.04
CA LEU A 460 -16.76 14.88 12.23
C LEU A 460 -15.77 14.97 13.41
N LEU A 461 -14.64 15.66 13.25
CA LEU A 461 -13.54 15.72 14.22
C LEU A 461 -13.40 17.12 14.84
N GLY A 462 -13.52 18.17 14.02
CA GLY A 462 -13.59 19.57 14.46
C GLY A 462 -14.92 19.90 15.16
N GLY A 463 -14.91 20.97 15.94
CA GLY A 463 -16.11 21.55 16.56
C GLY A 463 -16.80 22.53 15.62
N TRP A 464 -18.11 22.73 15.82
CA TRP A 464 -18.94 23.64 15.02
C TRP A 464 -19.75 24.58 15.91
N ASP A 465 -19.87 25.83 15.48
CA ASP A 465 -20.69 26.87 16.11
C ASP A 465 -21.38 27.77 15.07
N THR A 466 -22.37 28.54 15.50
CA THR A 466 -23.14 29.48 14.67
C THR A 466 -23.43 30.77 15.43
N THR A 467 -23.34 31.91 14.74
CA THR A 467 -23.59 33.23 15.34
C THR A 467 -25.08 33.56 15.53
N ASN A 468 -25.98 32.84 14.86
CA ASN A 468 -27.42 33.15 14.87
C ASN A 468 -28.28 31.90 14.69
N THR A 469 -28.48 31.15 15.79
CA THR A 469 -29.29 29.93 15.84
C THR A 469 -30.76 30.11 15.44
N ALA A 470 -31.30 31.34 15.48
CA ALA A 470 -32.66 31.62 15.03
C ALA A 470 -32.81 31.63 13.50
N VAL A 471 -31.72 31.94 12.77
CA VAL A 471 -31.66 31.87 11.30
C VAL A 471 -31.17 30.49 10.85
N ALA A 472 -30.04 30.04 11.40
CA ALA A 472 -29.51 28.71 11.11
C ALA A 472 -28.73 28.14 12.31
N ASP A 473 -29.16 26.98 12.78
CA ASP A 473 -28.47 26.19 13.81
C ASP A 473 -27.53 25.16 13.17
N VAL A 474 -26.53 24.66 13.92
CA VAL A 474 -25.55 23.66 13.42
C VAL A 474 -25.29 22.55 14.45
N THR A 475 -25.26 21.30 13.99
CA THR A 475 -24.96 20.16 14.86
C THR A 475 -23.49 20.11 15.27
N ASN A 476 -23.26 19.75 16.54
CA ASN A 476 -21.93 19.56 17.12
C ASN A 476 -21.94 18.49 18.23
N GLU A 477 -22.37 17.27 17.89
CA GLU A 477 -22.49 16.17 18.86
C GLU A 477 -21.12 15.66 19.36
N PRO A 478 -21.03 15.01 20.54
CA PRO A 478 -19.81 14.33 20.97
C PRO A 478 -19.35 13.24 19.97
N ILE A 479 -18.03 13.06 19.83
CA ILE A 479 -17.44 12.08 18.91
C ILE A 479 -17.78 10.65 19.35
N GLN A 480 -18.21 9.80 18.41
CA GLN A 480 -18.56 8.39 18.62
C GLN A 480 -17.93 7.48 17.53
N THR A 481 -17.97 6.16 17.72
CA THR A 481 -17.42 5.19 16.76
C THR A 481 -18.23 5.09 15.48
N ILE A 482 -17.63 5.40 14.33
CA ILE A 482 -18.28 5.14 13.04
C ILE A 482 -18.27 3.63 12.78
N VAL A 483 -19.46 3.02 12.71
CA VAL A 483 -19.63 1.56 12.56
C VAL A 483 -19.56 1.11 11.09
N ASP A 484 -19.98 1.96 10.16
CA ASP A 484 -20.02 1.69 8.72
C ASP A 484 -19.60 2.96 7.95
N PRO A 485 -18.30 3.26 7.84
CA PRO A 485 -17.80 4.49 7.23
C PRO A 485 -17.91 4.52 5.70
N GLU A 486 -18.05 3.36 5.06
CA GLU A 486 -18.18 3.24 3.60
C GLU A 486 -19.58 3.64 3.13
N GLN A 487 -20.63 3.10 3.78
CA GLN A 487 -22.02 3.33 3.37
C GLN A 487 -22.68 4.46 4.18
N ASN A 488 -22.16 4.78 5.37
CA ASN A 488 -22.88 5.58 6.35
C ASN A 488 -21.96 6.41 7.26
N TYR A 489 -21.09 7.21 6.64
CA TYR A 489 -20.05 7.98 7.33
C TYR A 489 -20.58 8.90 8.44
N TYR A 490 -21.67 9.62 8.19
CA TYR A 490 -22.28 10.55 9.15
C TYR A 490 -23.19 9.85 10.19
N GLY A 491 -23.37 8.54 10.08
CA GLY A 491 -24.49 7.83 10.71
C GLY A 491 -24.36 7.46 12.18
N THR A 492 -23.25 7.74 12.86
CA THR A 492 -23.16 7.50 14.32
C THR A 492 -23.40 8.78 15.12
N TYR A 493 -22.99 9.94 14.62
CA TYR A 493 -23.16 11.23 15.29
C TYR A 493 -23.09 12.39 14.28
N SER A 494 -23.68 13.53 14.61
CA SER A 494 -23.87 14.66 13.71
C SER A 494 -22.96 15.83 14.05
N ARG A 495 -22.17 16.27 13.06
CA ARG A 495 -21.41 17.53 13.10
C ARG A 495 -21.50 18.27 11.77
N GLY A 496 -21.55 19.60 11.82
CA GLY A 496 -21.58 20.46 10.63
C GLY A 496 -22.87 20.37 9.82
N ARG A 497 -23.94 19.74 10.34
CA ARG A 497 -25.25 19.71 9.68
C ARG A 497 -26.03 20.95 10.08
N ILE A 498 -26.40 21.78 9.12
CA ILE A 498 -27.21 22.98 9.31
C ILE A 498 -28.70 22.60 9.40
N SER A 499 -29.41 23.26 10.31
CA SER A 499 -30.86 23.43 10.27
C SER A 499 -31.16 24.90 9.94
N ALA A 500 -31.54 25.19 8.70
CA ALA A 500 -31.90 26.52 8.22
C ALA A 500 -33.38 26.78 8.52
N LEU A 501 -33.67 27.84 9.29
CA LEU A 501 -34.97 28.04 9.92
C LEU A 501 -35.73 29.24 9.33
N ASP A 502 -35.16 30.44 9.40
CA ASP A 502 -35.85 31.69 9.06
C ASP A 502 -34.94 32.66 8.30
N GLY A 503 -35.54 33.65 7.64
CA GLY A 503 -34.87 34.55 6.70
C GLY A 503 -33.78 35.41 7.35
N GLY A 504 -32.58 35.38 6.80
CA GLY A 504 -31.46 36.19 7.29
C GLY A 504 -30.09 35.62 6.94
N VAL A 505 -29.08 36.01 7.70
CA VAL A 505 -27.72 35.46 7.61
C VAL A 505 -27.27 34.96 8.98
N ALA A 506 -26.70 33.77 9.00
CA ALA A 506 -25.93 33.24 10.12
C ALA A 506 -24.50 32.93 9.63
N THR A 507 -23.50 33.16 10.46
CA THR A 507 -22.13 32.73 10.18
C THR A 507 -21.88 31.45 10.94
N VAL A 508 -21.59 30.37 10.22
CA VAL A 508 -21.28 29.05 10.80
C VAL A 508 -19.76 28.86 10.73
N THR A 509 -19.16 28.52 11.87
CA THR A 509 -17.71 28.37 12.01
C THR A 509 -17.36 26.93 12.36
N MET A 510 -16.34 26.41 11.70
CA MET A 510 -15.63 25.21 12.12
C MET A 510 -14.35 25.60 12.86
N ASN A 511 -14.07 24.93 13.98
CA ASN A 511 -12.83 25.07 14.74
C ASN A 511 -12.15 23.71 14.89
N ALA A 512 -10.82 23.68 14.81
CA ALA A 512 -10.02 22.47 15.04
C ALA A 512 -8.72 22.83 15.78
N ALA A 513 -8.43 22.08 16.85
CA ALA A 513 -7.17 22.14 17.58
C ALA A 513 -5.96 21.90 16.67
N LEU A 514 -4.77 22.31 17.09
CA LEU A 514 -3.51 22.04 16.38
C LEU A 514 -2.96 20.62 16.62
N GLY A 515 -1.91 20.25 15.88
CA GLY A 515 -1.17 19.00 16.10
C GLY A 515 -2.01 17.74 15.84
N ASN A 516 -1.67 16.64 16.54
CA ASN A 516 -2.45 15.40 16.50
C ASN A 516 -3.88 15.56 17.08
N ALA A 517 -4.12 16.58 17.93
CA ALA A 517 -5.43 16.84 18.50
C ALA A 517 -6.48 17.25 17.45
N SER A 518 -6.04 17.87 16.34
CA SER A 518 -6.88 18.16 15.15
C SER A 518 -7.61 16.93 14.61
N VAL A 519 -6.89 15.80 14.52
CA VAL A 519 -7.39 14.52 13.99
C VAL A 519 -8.13 13.75 15.07
N LEU A 520 -7.68 13.82 16.33
CA LEU A 520 -8.33 13.13 17.45
C LEU A 520 -9.66 13.76 17.87
N GLY A 521 -9.88 15.05 17.57
CA GLY A 521 -10.97 15.84 18.17
C GLY A 521 -10.84 15.95 19.69
N SER A 522 -9.63 15.82 20.22
CA SER A 522 -9.31 15.92 21.64
C SER A 522 -8.78 17.31 21.99
N LYS A 523 -8.55 17.57 23.28
CA LYS A 523 -7.76 18.74 23.68
C LYS A 523 -6.28 18.56 23.24
N PRO A 524 -5.54 19.66 22.95
CA PRO A 524 -4.09 19.64 22.75
C PRO A 524 -3.33 18.96 23.89
N ILE A 525 -2.09 18.51 23.66
CA ILE A 525 -1.23 17.98 24.74
C ILE A 525 0.02 18.83 24.98
N HIS A 526 0.28 19.83 24.14
CA HIS A 526 1.49 20.64 24.20
C HIS A 526 1.17 22.14 24.05
N PRO A 527 1.87 23.06 24.74
CA PRO A 527 1.60 24.50 24.64
C PRO A 527 1.77 25.11 23.24
N LEU A 528 2.58 24.49 22.36
CA LEU A 528 2.67 24.92 20.95
C LEU A 528 1.43 24.54 20.12
N GLU A 529 0.54 23.71 20.67
CA GLU A 529 -0.71 23.27 20.08
C GLU A 529 -1.93 23.87 20.78
N ASP A 530 -1.74 24.74 21.80
CA ASP A 530 -2.78 25.30 22.67
C ASP A 530 -3.54 26.46 21.99
N GLY A 531 -3.95 26.21 20.75
CA GLY A 531 -4.69 27.12 19.87
C GLY A 531 -5.46 26.31 18.82
N GLU A 532 -6.27 27.02 18.03
CA GLU A 532 -7.17 26.42 17.06
C GLU A 532 -7.07 27.14 15.71
N LEU A 533 -7.19 26.40 14.62
CA LEU A 533 -7.50 26.96 13.31
C LEU A 533 -9.02 26.94 13.13
N ASN A 534 -9.55 27.99 12.51
CA ASN A 534 -10.96 28.10 12.22
C ASN A 534 -11.24 28.49 10.77
N SER A 535 -12.45 28.19 10.32
CA SER A 535 -12.94 28.63 9.01
C SER A 535 -14.45 28.82 9.08
N SER A 536 -14.91 30.00 8.70
CA SER A 536 -16.32 30.35 8.67
C SER A 536 -16.89 30.32 7.24
N VAL A 537 -18.19 30.08 7.17
CA VAL A 537 -19.04 30.29 5.98
C VAL A 537 -20.30 31.03 6.39
N ASN A 538 -20.77 31.95 5.53
CA ASN A 538 -22.07 32.57 5.71
C ASN A 538 -23.16 31.68 5.11
N VAL A 539 -24.21 31.45 5.90
CA VAL A 539 -25.44 30.77 5.51
C VAL A 539 -26.52 31.83 5.38
N THR A 540 -26.84 32.18 4.14
CA THR A 540 -27.96 33.08 3.83
C THR A 540 -29.21 32.25 3.63
N VAL A 541 -30.21 32.44 4.50
CA VAL A 541 -31.48 31.74 4.42
C VAL A 541 -32.50 32.62 3.70
N THR A 542 -33.01 32.16 2.58
CA THR A 542 -34.08 32.80 1.79
C THR A 542 -35.40 32.14 2.15
N ALA A 543 -36.12 32.71 3.12
CA ALA A 543 -37.38 32.16 3.64
C ALA A 543 -38.64 32.59 2.85
N SER A 544 -38.48 33.09 1.61
CA SER A 544 -39.61 33.41 0.72
C SER A 544 -39.22 33.39 -0.76
N ASP A 545 -40.11 32.89 -1.61
CA ASP A 545 -40.07 33.12 -3.05
C ASP A 545 -41.04 34.25 -3.42
N GLY A 546 -40.49 35.41 -3.81
CA GLY A 546 -41.25 36.64 -3.99
C GLY A 546 -41.99 37.06 -2.72
N THR A 547 -43.32 36.93 -2.71
CA THR A 547 -44.20 37.22 -1.56
C THR A 547 -44.64 35.97 -0.79
N THR A 548 -44.29 34.77 -1.26
CA THR A 548 -44.74 33.50 -0.70
C THR A 548 -43.68 32.98 0.28
N PRO A 549 -43.98 32.84 1.58
CA PRO A 549 -43.03 32.23 2.52
C PRO A 549 -42.67 30.81 2.11
N LEU A 550 -41.45 30.39 2.43
CA LEU A 550 -40.95 29.04 2.26
C LEU A 550 -40.74 28.41 3.64
N TYR A 551 -41.08 27.14 3.76
CA TYR A 551 -40.92 26.35 4.97
C TYR A 551 -40.25 25.01 4.66
N SER A 552 -39.92 24.26 5.70
CA SER A 552 -39.41 22.90 5.58
C SER A 552 -40.26 21.91 6.36
N VAL A 553 -40.25 20.67 5.91
CA VAL A 553 -40.69 19.53 6.72
C VAL A 553 -39.48 18.65 6.94
N THR A 554 -39.09 18.49 8.20
CA THR A 554 -37.92 17.69 8.60
C THR A 554 -38.32 16.64 9.62
N GLY A 555 -37.43 15.72 9.95
CA GLY A 555 -37.66 14.81 11.05
C GLY A 555 -36.61 13.73 11.20
N GLU A 556 -36.71 13.03 12.32
CA GLU A 556 -35.90 11.87 12.66
C GLU A 556 -36.64 10.57 12.36
N ILE A 557 -35.90 9.54 11.93
CA ILE A 557 -36.37 8.17 11.74
C ILE A 557 -35.67 7.30 12.78
N TYR A 558 -36.35 6.99 13.89
CA TYR A 558 -35.87 6.02 14.88
C TYR A 558 -36.09 4.60 14.37
N CYS A 559 -35.30 3.62 14.80
CA CYS A 559 -35.48 2.24 14.34
C CYS A 559 -35.26 1.19 15.42
N LEU A 560 -36.13 0.18 15.41
CA LEU A 560 -36.08 -1.01 16.28
C LEU A 560 -35.97 -2.29 15.43
N GLN A 561 -35.09 -3.19 15.84
CA GLN A 561 -34.99 -4.57 15.34
C GLN A 561 -36.19 -5.39 15.84
N TYR A 562 -36.42 -6.56 15.24
CA TYR A 562 -37.55 -7.46 15.56
C TYR A 562 -37.60 -7.90 17.04
N ASN A 563 -36.48 -7.80 17.76
CA ASN A 563 -36.34 -8.15 19.17
C ASN A 563 -36.53 -6.95 20.13
N GLY A 564 -36.75 -5.74 19.61
CA GLY A 564 -36.87 -4.50 20.38
C GLY A 564 -35.55 -3.79 20.68
N ASP A 565 -34.40 -4.31 20.24
CA ASP A 565 -33.13 -3.58 20.31
C ASP A 565 -33.10 -2.46 19.27
N ALA A 566 -32.33 -1.40 19.53
CA ALA A 566 -32.15 -0.31 18.58
C ALA A 566 -31.41 -0.77 17.30
N CYS A 567 -31.77 -0.19 16.15
CA CYS A 567 -31.21 -0.61 14.87
C CYS A 567 -29.78 -0.11 14.63
N LYS A 568 -28.88 -1.06 14.34
CA LYS A 568 -27.56 -0.79 13.75
C LYS A 568 -27.66 0.01 12.45
N ASN A 569 -26.62 0.79 12.17
CA ASN A 569 -26.44 1.60 10.95
C ASN A 569 -26.79 0.90 9.62
N THR A 570 -26.51 -0.39 9.47
CA THR A 570 -26.81 -1.18 8.26
C THR A 570 -28.31 -1.27 7.95
N HIS A 571 -29.19 -1.17 8.95
CA HIS A 571 -30.63 -1.16 8.76
C HIS A 571 -31.14 0.16 8.14
N TYR A 572 -30.35 1.24 8.15
CA TYR A 572 -30.72 2.51 7.53
C TYR A 572 -30.35 2.62 6.04
N ARG A 573 -29.60 1.65 5.49
CA ARG A 573 -29.32 1.61 4.05
C ARG A 573 -30.63 1.44 3.26
N ASP A 574 -30.71 2.05 2.08
CA ASP A 574 -31.85 1.91 1.17
C ASP A 574 -33.20 2.42 1.74
N VAL A 575 -33.18 3.26 2.80
CA VAL A 575 -34.35 4.00 3.27
C VAL A 575 -34.69 5.10 2.27
N SER A 576 -35.90 5.06 1.75
CA SER A 576 -36.44 6.04 0.81
C SER A 576 -37.47 6.93 1.49
N VAL A 577 -37.30 8.24 1.33
CA VAL A 577 -38.25 9.28 1.76
C VAL A 577 -38.61 10.09 0.52
N SER A 578 -39.91 10.17 0.21
CA SER A 578 -40.41 10.81 -1.01
C SER A 578 -41.68 11.61 -0.75
N GLY A 579 -41.74 12.85 -1.26
CA GLY A 579 -42.92 13.70 -1.17
C GLY A 579 -43.70 13.74 -2.48
N VAL A 580 -45.01 13.98 -2.41
CA VAL A 580 -45.82 14.33 -3.58
C VAL A 580 -45.59 15.81 -3.89
N ASP A 581 -45.10 16.11 -5.10
CA ASP A 581 -44.78 17.46 -5.58
C ASP A 581 -43.77 18.26 -4.72
N VAL A 582 -43.08 17.61 -3.78
CA VAL A 582 -41.98 18.18 -2.99
C VAL A 582 -40.77 17.24 -3.00
N THR A 583 -39.57 17.81 -3.09
CA THR A 583 -38.32 17.02 -3.03
C THR A 583 -37.92 16.82 -1.58
N CYS A 584 -37.70 15.55 -1.20
CA CYS A 584 -37.22 15.16 0.11
C CYS A 584 -35.90 14.40 -0.04
N THR A 585 -34.98 14.60 0.92
CA THR A 585 -33.74 13.83 1.04
C THR A 585 -33.74 13.06 2.35
N PHE A 586 -33.27 11.81 2.30
CA PHE A 586 -32.91 11.05 3.49
C PHE A 586 -31.40 11.10 3.68
N SER A 587 -30.96 11.24 4.93
CA SER A 587 -29.56 11.26 5.33
C SER A 587 -29.43 10.59 6.69
N LYS A 588 -28.74 9.45 6.78
CA LYS A 588 -28.42 8.86 8.09
C LYS A 588 -27.29 9.68 8.70
N GLN A 589 -27.66 10.60 9.61
CA GLN A 589 -26.78 11.55 10.28
C GLN A 589 -27.22 11.71 11.73
N GLY A 590 -26.29 11.73 12.68
CA GLY A 590 -26.62 11.72 14.12
C GLY A 590 -26.56 10.33 14.74
N ASN A 591 -26.97 10.23 16.01
CA ASN A 591 -26.96 9.03 16.86
C ASN A 591 -27.13 7.71 16.08
N ALA A 592 -26.35 6.69 16.44
CA ALA A 592 -26.32 5.37 15.78
C ALA A 592 -27.70 4.79 15.43
N ASP A 593 -28.69 5.04 16.28
CA ASP A 593 -30.04 4.47 16.21
C ASP A 593 -31.10 5.39 15.57
N THR A 594 -30.68 6.50 14.94
CA THR A 594 -31.57 7.53 14.36
C THR A 594 -31.08 8.01 13.00
N GLY A 595 -31.94 7.97 11.98
CA GLY A 595 -31.73 8.66 10.69
C GLY A 595 -32.44 10.01 10.64
N ALA A 596 -32.13 10.85 9.65
CA ALA A 596 -32.79 12.15 9.48
C ALA A 596 -33.29 12.32 8.04
N TYR A 597 -34.36 13.09 7.85
CA TYR A 597 -34.81 13.51 6.53
C TYR A 597 -35.16 15.00 6.50
N ALA A 598 -35.16 15.57 5.30
CA ALA A 598 -35.53 16.96 5.09
C ALA A 598 -36.20 17.15 3.72
N CYS A 599 -37.32 17.85 3.70
CA CYS A 599 -38.02 18.34 2.52
C CYS A 599 -37.93 19.87 2.57
N ASN A 600 -37.02 20.44 1.78
CA ASN A 600 -36.56 21.83 1.92
C ASN A 600 -37.38 22.78 1.01
N GLY A 601 -37.56 24.03 1.45
CA GLY A 601 -38.07 25.12 0.60
C GLY A 601 -39.48 24.96 0.03
N ILE A 602 -40.38 24.35 0.80
CA ILE A 602 -41.79 24.11 0.42
C ILE A 602 -42.58 25.43 0.53
N PRO A 603 -43.29 25.89 -0.51
CA PRO A 603 -44.12 27.09 -0.45
C PRO A 603 -45.25 27.03 0.58
N ALA A 604 -45.53 28.15 1.23
CA ALA A 604 -46.66 28.31 2.15
C ALA A 604 -48.00 27.93 1.51
N GLY A 605 -48.83 27.22 2.26
CA GLY A 605 -50.13 26.71 1.82
C GLY A 605 -50.06 25.39 1.04
N THR A 606 -48.86 24.90 0.71
CA THR A 606 -48.70 23.56 0.10
C THR A 606 -49.31 22.48 1.01
N SER A 607 -50.03 21.54 0.39
CA SER A 607 -50.49 20.30 1.04
C SER A 607 -49.87 19.12 0.29
N THR A 608 -49.23 18.21 1.01
CA THR A 608 -48.45 17.10 0.43
C THR A 608 -48.49 15.88 1.35
N VAL A 609 -48.04 14.73 0.85
CA VAL A 609 -47.84 13.52 1.64
C VAL A 609 -46.40 13.07 1.46
N ILE A 610 -45.69 12.91 2.58
CA ILE A 610 -44.34 12.35 2.64
C ILE A 610 -44.48 10.86 2.94
N ASN A 611 -43.85 10.02 2.13
CA ASN A 611 -43.93 8.57 2.17
C ASN A 611 -42.57 8.00 2.58
N PHE A 612 -42.58 7.02 3.49
CA PHE A 612 -41.39 6.36 4.02
C PHE A 612 -41.41 4.90 3.61
N SER A 613 -40.30 4.39 3.07
CA SER A 613 -40.23 2.99 2.63
C SER A 613 -38.82 2.40 2.71
N LYS A 614 -38.77 1.10 3.01
CA LYS A 614 -37.59 0.24 3.02
C LYS A 614 -38.07 -1.21 2.96
N SER A 615 -37.39 -2.05 2.18
CA SER A 615 -37.71 -3.50 2.15
C SER A 615 -37.38 -4.16 3.50
N GLY A 616 -38.29 -5.00 4.00
CA GLY A 616 -38.13 -5.74 5.27
C GLY A 616 -38.49 -4.97 6.55
N PHE A 617 -39.00 -3.74 6.43
CA PHE A 617 -39.33 -2.89 7.58
C PHE A 617 -40.73 -2.26 7.42
N THR A 618 -41.34 -1.88 8.53
CA THR A 618 -42.62 -1.17 8.62
C THR A 618 -42.41 0.20 9.25
N PHE A 619 -43.00 1.24 8.68
CA PHE A 619 -42.90 2.60 9.19
C PHE A 619 -44.17 3.01 9.95
N THR A 620 -43.99 3.67 11.09
CA THR A 620 -45.04 4.18 11.98
C THR A 620 -44.79 5.65 12.30
N PRO A 621 -45.53 6.60 11.69
CA PRO A 621 -46.47 6.40 10.58
C PRO A 621 -45.73 6.08 9.27
N SER A 622 -46.38 5.36 8.35
CA SER A 622 -45.80 5.07 7.02
C SER A 622 -45.87 6.25 6.06
N THR A 623 -46.75 7.22 6.36
CA THR A 623 -46.86 8.49 5.66
C THR A 623 -47.12 9.64 6.64
N VAL A 624 -46.54 10.81 6.36
CA VAL A 624 -46.85 12.06 7.06
C VAL A 624 -47.63 12.95 6.10
N ALA A 625 -48.88 13.25 6.45
CA ALA A 625 -49.74 14.13 5.68
C ALA A 625 -49.62 15.58 6.17
N ILE A 626 -49.23 16.47 5.28
CA ILE A 626 -49.05 17.90 5.51
C ILE A 626 -50.21 18.64 4.84
N ILE A 627 -50.92 19.46 5.60
CA ILE A 627 -52.11 20.18 5.13
C ILE A 627 -51.89 21.67 5.36
N ASN A 628 -51.84 22.44 4.27
CA ASN A 628 -51.71 23.91 4.30
C ASN A 628 -50.52 24.40 5.14
N LEU A 629 -49.30 23.95 4.78
CA LEU A 629 -48.06 24.23 5.50
C LEU A 629 -47.86 25.73 5.75
N SER A 630 -47.69 26.12 7.01
CA SER A 630 -47.65 27.54 7.43
C SER A 630 -46.50 27.89 8.38
N SER A 631 -45.63 26.92 8.67
CA SER A 631 -44.44 27.03 9.49
C SER A 631 -43.48 25.89 9.11
N ASN A 632 -42.22 25.97 9.56
CA ASN A 632 -41.38 24.77 9.56
C ASN A 632 -42.00 23.71 10.48
N GLU A 633 -42.07 22.47 10.02
CA GLU A 633 -42.63 21.35 10.79
C GLU A 633 -41.58 20.24 10.99
N VAL A 634 -41.66 19.58 12.15
CA VAL A 634 -40.79 18.46 12.51
C VAL A 634 -41.67 17.24 12.82
N HIS A 635 -41.52 16.17 12.04
CA HIS A 635 -42.31 14.94 12.19
C HIS A 635 -41.40 13.73 12.27
N ASN A 636 -41.24 13.17 13.47
CA ASN A 636 -40.42 12.00 13.69
C ASN A 636 -41.22 10.71 13.42
N VAL A 637 -40.53 9.71 12.87
CA VAL A 637 -41.10 8.44 12.41
C VAL A 637 -40.35 7.29 13.08
N ARG A 638 -41.02 6.16 13.33
CA ARG A 638 -40.37 4.92 13.77
C ARG A 638 -40.36 3.90 12.63
N MET A 639 -39.25 3.21 12.45
CA MET A 639 -39.03 2.13 11.48
C MET A 639 -38.79 0.83 12.26
N ASP A 640 -39.71 -0.12 12.17
CA ASP A 640 -39.64 -1.41 12.88
C ASP A 640 -39.27 -2.52 11.89
N GLU A 641 -38.32 -3.39 12.25
CA GLU A 641 -37.97 -4.58 11.46
C GLU A 641 -39.09 -5.64 11.53
N ASN A 642 -39.41 -6.26 10.39
CA ASN A 642 -40.58 -7.15 10.24
C ASN A 642 -40.37 -8.59 10.74
#